data_AF-A0A8B8BNV9-F1
#
_entry.id   AF-A0A8B8BNV9-F1
#
_cell.length_a   1.000
_cell.length_b   1.000
_cell.length_c   1.000
_cell.angle_alpha   90.00
_cell.angle_beta   90.00
_cell.angle_gamma   90.00
#
_symmetry.space_group_name_H-M   'P 1'
#
loop_
_entity.id
_entity.type
_entity.pdbx_description
1 polymer ?
#
loop_
_entity_poly.entity_id
_entity_poly.type
_entity_poly.pdbx_seq_one_letter_code
_entity_poly.pdbx_strand_id
1 'polypeptide(L)'
;MTCFVKCLLFLAVCLIIGDRVAANSLDKRTSFAKRTDKDTYYNIYTKINALEKDLKNMETRLQKKNKLLRQVLQSVLEDSNLELPDKSLKKQTNLASKKNVGFTTRLGSATYRSSSSIIGGSKIFYNGGNAYNGTVFTCPSPGLYLFYVSVMTNTRNSGIRIYKNSQQLTLAWSGMGSPQYNGASTSAVVWLDVGDQVFLRPYGSSLVVTGESVFTGVKVN
;
A
#
# COMPACT_ATOMS: atom_id res chain seq x y z
N MET A 1 3.92 -61.86 38.59
CA MET A 1 2.64 -61.20 38.99
C MET A 1 2.63 -59.70 38.63
N THR A 2 2.98 -59.31 37.40
CA THR A 2 3.20 -57.88 37.04
C THR A 2 2.56 -57.46 35.72
N CYS A 3 2.29 -58.39 34.80
CA CYS A 3 1.59 -58.07 33.54
C CYS A 3 0.08 -57.98 33.72
N PHE A 4 -0.52 -58.90 34.49
CA PHE A 4 -1.99 -58.97 34.64
C PHE A 4 -2.55 -57.75 35.39
N VAL A 5 -1.84 -57.27 36.42
CA VAL A 5 -2.23 -56.07 37.19
C VAL A 5 -2.11 -54.80 36.33
N LYS A 6 -1.10 -54.72 35.46
CA LYS A 6 -0.96 -53.61 34.50
C LYS A 6 -2.08 -53.62 33.46
N CYS A 7 -2.47 -54.79 32.94
CA CYS A 7 -3.60 -54.92 32.02
C CYS A 7 -4.93 -54.51 32.68
N LEU A 8 -5.14 -54.90 33.94
CA LEU A 8 -6.33 -54.55 34.71
C LEU A 8 -6.40 -53.02 34.98
N LEU A 9 -5.27 -52.40 35.32
CA LEU A 9 -5.17 -50.95 35.48
C LEU A 9 -5.41 -50.20 34.16
N PHE A 10 -4.93 -50.72 33.03
CA PHE A 10 -5.15 -50.10 31.72
C PHE A 10 -6.62 -50.18 31.30
N LEU A 11 -7.29 -51.32 31.53
CA LEU A 11 -8.73 -51.47 31.27
C LEU A 11 -9.58 -50.57 32.17
N ALA A 12 -9.22 -50.42 33.45
CA ALA A 12 -9.89 -49.50 34.36
C ALA A 12 -9.75 -48.03 33.92
N VAL A 13 -8.56 -47.63 33.44
CA VAL A 13 -8.33 -46.27 32.90
C VAL A 13 -9.12 -46.06 31.60
N CYS A 14 -9.17 -47.04 30.70
CA CYS A 14 -9.98 -46.96 29.47
C CYS A 14 -11.48 -46.85 29.75
N LEU A 15 -12.01 -47.53 30.77
CA LEU A 15 -13.41 -47.41 31.18
C LEU A 15 -13.73 -46.04 31.79
N ILE A 16 -12.82 -45.48 32.61
CA ILE A 16 -12.99 -44.14 33.21
C ILE A 16 -12.90 -43.02 32.15
N ILE A 17 -12.13 -43.22 31.08
CA ILE A 17 -12.03 -42.27 29.95
C ILE A 17 -13.21 -42.46 28.97
N GLY A 18 -13.65 -43.70 28.73
CA GLY A 18 -14.78 -44.04 27.86
C GLY A 18 -16.12 -43.48 28.36
N ASP A 19 -16.38 -43.54 29.67
CA ASP A 19 -17.62 -43.02 30.26
C ASP A 19 -17.68 -41.48 30.35
N ARG A 20 -16.53 -40.79 30.28
CA ARG A 20 -16.49 -39.32 30.39
C ARG A 20 -16.56 -38.58 29.04
N VAL A 21 -16.49 -39.28 27.92
CA VAL A 21 -16.56 -38.65 26.57
C VAL A 21 -17.98 -38.70 25.97
N ALA A 22 -18.85 -39.60 26.43
CA ALA A 22 -20.22 -39.70 25.91
C ALA A 22 -21.27 -38.82 26.64
N ALA A 23 -21.05 -38.46 27.91
CA ALA A 23 -22.10 -37.80 28.71
C ALA A 23 -22.05 -36.26 28.73
N ASN A 24 -20.99 -35.62 28.23
CA ASN A 24 -20.80 -34.16 28.36
C ASN A 24 -20.75 -33.36 27.04
N SER A 25 -21.00 -33.98 25.88
CA SER A 25 -20.90 -33.26 24.59
C SER A 25 -22.17 -33.18 23.74
N LEU A 26 -23.25 -33.90 24.08
CA LEU A 26 -24.48 -33.85 23.27
C LEU A 26 -25.57 -32.92 23.82
N ASP A 27 -25.72 -32.75 25.14
CA ASP A 27 -26.86 -31.98 25.68
C ASP A 27 -26.60 -30.45 25.77
N LYS A 28 -25.33 -30.04 25.66
CA LYS A 28 -24.95 -28.61 25.61
C LYS A 28 -24.96 -28.04 24.18
N ARG A 29 -25.13 -28.89 23.15
CA ARG A 29 -25.24 -28.48 21.74
C ARG A 29 -26.68 -28.50 21.22
N THR A 30 -27.58 -29.25 21.84
CA THR A 30 -29.01 -29.30 21.49
C THR A 30 -29.83 -28.12 22.05
N SER A 31 -29.32 -27.34 23.00
CA SER A 31 -30.00 -26.14 23.53
C SER A 31 -29.51 -24.80 22.96
N PHE A 32 -28.34 -24.75 22.30
CA PHE A 32 -27.88 -23.54 21.58
C PHE A 32 -28.29 -23.50 20.10
N ALA A 33 -28.66 -24.65 19.51
CA ALA A 33 -29.04 -24.76 18.11
C ALA A 33 -30.53 -24.50 17.82
N LYS A 34 -31.32 -24.09 18.82
CA LYS A 34 -32.77 -23.81 18.67
C LYS A 34 -33.23 -22.43 19.15
N ARG A 35 -32.34 -21.43 19.13
CA ARG A 35 -32.74 -20.03 19.29
C ARG A 35 -31.89 -19.08 18.45
N THR A 36 -31.63 -19.42 17.19
CA THR A 36 -31.37 -18.41 16.16
C THR A 36 -32.69 -17.74 15.84
N ASP A 37 -33.03 -16.78 16.69
CA ASP A 37 -34.21 -15.95 16.58
C ASP A 37 -34.21 -15.28 15.21
N LYS A 38 -35.30 -15.45 14.45
CA LYS A 38 -35.51 -14.85 13.12
C LYS A 38 -35.23 -13.34 13.15
N ASP A 39 -35.46 -12.74 14.32
CA ASP A 39 -35.23 -11.35 14.67
C ASP A 39 -33.74 -10.95 14.57
N THR A 40 -32.79 -11.83 14.92
CA THR A 40 -31.35 -11.50 14.84
C THR A 40 -30.87 -11.40 13.40
N TYR A 41 -31.32 -12.29 12.51
CA TYR A 41 -31.02 -12.24 11.08
C TYR A 41 -31.67 -11.01 10.44
N TYR A 42 -32.95 -10.75 10.74
CA TYR A 42 -33.69 -9.57 10.27
C TYR A 42 -33.02 -8.24 10.70
N ASN A 43 -32.46 -8.20 11.92
CA ASN A 43 -31.75 -7.03 12.45
C ASN A 43 -30.41 -6.74 11.76
N ILE A 44 -29.75 -7.74 11.15
CA ILE A 44 -28.49 -7.52 10.43
C ILE A 44 -28.77 -6.95 9.03
N TYR A 45 -29.73 -7.51 8.28
CA TYR A 45 -30.06 -7.00 6.95
C TYR A 45 -30.65 -5.59 6.98
N THR A 46 -31.49 -5.29 7.97
CA THR A 46 -32.01 -3.92 8.16
C THR A 46 -30.89 -2.91 8.41
N LYS A 47 -29.86 -3.28 9.19
CA LYS A 47 -28.67 -2.44 9.39
C LYS A 47 -27.80 -2.29 8.15
N ILE A 48 -27.60 -3.36 7.37
CA ILE A 48 -26.87 -3.28 6.09
C ILE A 48 -27.58 -2.34 5.12
N ASN A 49 -28.89 -2.49 4.97
CA ASN A 49 -29.69 -1.62 4.10
C ASN A 49 -29.65 -0.15 4.55
N ALA A 50 -29.63 0.09 5.87
CA ALA A 50 -29.46 1.44 6.42
C ALA A 50 -28.07 2.02 6.07
N LEU A 51 -27.00 1.23 6.21
CA LEU A 51 -25.64 1.63 5.85
C LEU A 51 -25.48 1.90 4.36
N GLU A 52 -26.05 1.07 3.49
CA GLU A 52 -26.05 1.30 2.04
C GLU A 52 -26.76 2.60 1.67
N LYS A 53 -27.90 2.88 2.33
CA LYS A 53 -28.63 4.14 2.16
C LYS A 53 -27.79 5.34 2.62
N ASP A 54 -27.09 5.23 3.74
CA ASP A 54 -26.24 6.30 4.26
C ASP A 54 -25.03 6.55 3.37
N LEU A 55 -24.42 5.51 2.79
CA LEU A 55 -23.35 5.63 1.81
C LEU A 55 -23.83 6.36 0.55
N LYS A 56 -24.99 6.00 0.01
CA LYS A 56 -25.58 6.68 -1.15
C LYS A 56 -25.91 8.16 -0.84
N ASN A 57 -26.40 8.43 0.38
CA ASN A 57 -26.63 9.79 0.84
C ASN A 57 -25.33 10.60 1.02
N MET A 58 -24.24 9.98 1.47
CA MET A 58 -22.94 10.64 1.54
C MET A 58 -22.37 10.94 0.15
N GLU A 59 -22.46 9.98 -0.78
CA GLU A 59 -22.01 10.16 -2.16
C GLU A 59 -22.72 11.34 -2.83
N THR A 60 -24.05 11.42 -2.70
CA THR A 60 -24.84 12.53 -3.24
C THR A 60 -24.48 13.87 -2.59
N ARG A 61 -24.21 13.91 -1.28
CA ARG A 61 -23.73 15.12 -0.57
C ARG A 61 -22.36 15.56 -1.07
N LEU A 62 -21.43 14.63 -1.30
CA LEU A 62 -20.10 14.92 -1.85
C LEU A 62 -20.19 15.46 -3.28
N GLN A 63 -21.00 14.85 -4.13
CA GLN A 63 -21.25 15.34 -5.49
C GLN A 63 -21.84 16.75 -5.49
N LYS A 64 -22.80 17.04 -4.61
CA LYS A 64 -23.39 18.38 -4.45
C LYS A 64 -22.36 19.41 -3.97
N LYS A 65 -21.53 19.06 -2.98
CA LYS A 65 -20.43 19.93 -2.50
C LYS A 65 -19.41 20.21 -3.60
N ASN A 66 -19.03 19.20 -4.39
CA ASN A 66 -18.11 19.38 -5.51
C ASN A 66 -18.69 20.30 -6.60
N LYS A 67 -20.00 20.18 -6.90
CA LYS A 67 -20.68 21.08 -7.83
C LYS A 67 -20.69 22.51 -7.31
N LEU A 68 -21.01 22.72 -6.03
CA LEU A 68 -21.02 24.04 -5.41
C LEU A 68 -19.62 24.66 -5.38
N LEU A 69 -18.59 23.87 -5.04
CA LEU A 69 -17.20 24.34 -5.03
C LEU A 69 -16.76 24.85 -6.41
N ARG A 70 -17.15 24.13 -7.49
CA ARG A 70 -16.91 24.59 -8.87
C ARG A 70 -17.65 25.88 -9.18
N GLN A 71 -18.89 26.04 -8.71
CA GLN A 71 -19.66 27.27 -8.91
C GLN A 71 -19.06 28.46 -8.15
N VAL A 72 -18.62 28.25 -6.91
CA VAL A 72 -17.95 29.29 -6.10
C VAL A 72 -16.60 29.67 -6.71
N LEU A 73 -15.82 28.69 -7.17
CA LEU A 73 -14.58 28.96 -7.90
C LEU A 73 -14.85 29.78 -9.17
N GLN A 74 -15.88 29.43 -9.94
CA GLN A 74 -16.26 30.19 -11.12
C GLN A 74 -16.65 31.63 -10.75
N SER A 75 -17.51 31.83 -9.74
CA SER A 75 -17.94 33.18 -9.35
C SER A 75 -16.79 34.05 -8.86
N VAL A 76 -15.86 33.49 -8.09
CA VAL A 76 -14.66 34.21 -7.61
C VAL A 76 -13.74 34.62 -8.78
N LEU A 77 -13.71 33.83 -9.85
CA LEU A 77 -12.88 34.10 -11.03
C LEU A 77 -13.50 35.15 -11.96
N GLU A 78 -14.83 35.18 -12.09
CA GLU A 78 -15.54 36.27 -12.78
C GLU A 78 -15.34 37.62 -12.07
N ASP A 79 -15.29 37.66 -10.73
CA ASP A 79 -15.09 38.88 -9.94
C ASP A 79 -13.67 39.47 -10.03
N SER A 80 -12.69 38.73 -10.55
CA SER A 80 -11.27 39.11 -10.51
C SER A 80 -10.63 39.42 -11.88
N ASN A 81 -11.41 39.48 -12.98
CA ASN A 81 -10.90 39.73 -14.35
C ASN A 81 -9.66 38.87 -14.71
N LEU A 82 -9.53 37.70 -14.10
CA LEU A 82 -8.49 36.72 -14.37
C LEU A 82 -9.11 35.60 -15.18
N GLU A 83 -8.96 35.73 -16.49
CA GLU A 83 -9.41 34.77 -17.49
C GLU A 83 -8.86 33.37 -17.15
N LEU A 84 -9.75 32.44 -16.76
CA LEU A 84 -9.41 31.03 -16.66
C LEU A 84 -9.12 30.47 -18.06
N PRO A 85 -8.09 29.61 -18.24
CA PRO A 85 -7.83 28.98 -19.52
C PRO A 85 -8.85 27.86 -19.78
N ASP A 86 -10.04 28.20 -20.26
CA ASP A 86 -11.16 27.27 -20.52
C ASP A 86 -10.96 26.34 -21.73
N LYS A 87 -9.74 26.29 -22.30
CA LYS A 87 -9.36 25.37 -23.39
C LYS A 87 -8.30 24.33 -23.03
N SER A 88 -7.67 24.41 -21.85
CA SER A 88 -6.66 23.40 -21.44
C SER A 88 -7.24 22.27 -20.59
N LEU A 89 -8.35 22.48 -19.88
CA LEU A 89 -8.90 21.49 -18.95
C LEU A 89 -9.72 20.37 -19.64
N LYS A 90 -10.42 20.67 -20.74
CA LYS A 90 -11.20 19.67 -21.51
C LYS A 90 -10.35 18.75 -22.38
N LYS A 91 -9.10 19.14 -22.71
CA LYS A 91 -8.13 18.23 -23.33
C LYS A 91 -7.49 17.29 -22.29
N GLN A 92 -7.61 17.61 -21.00
CA GLN A 92 -7.05 16.82 -19.90
C GLN A 92 -8.02 15.75 -19.38
N THR A 93 -9.34 16.00 -19.41
CA THR A 93 -10.32 15.00 -18.95
C THR A 93 -10.58 13.88 -19.97
N ASN A 94 -10.46 14.15 -21.28
CA ASN A 94 -10.59 13.12 -22.32
C ASN A 94 -9.26 12.41 -22.71
N LEU A 95 -8.13 12.79 -22.11
CA LEU A 95 -6.84 12.10 -22.25
C LEU A 95 -6.47 11.30 -20.98
N ALA A 96 -7.25 11.45 -19.90
CA ALA A 96 -7.02 10.77 -18.63
C ALA A 96 -7.45 9.28 -18.63
N SER A 97 -8.17 8.80 -19.65
CA SER A 97 -8.63 7.40 -19.66
C SER A 97 -7.65 6.39 -20.29
N LYS A 98 -6.46 6.81 -20.73
CA LYS A 98 -5.45 5.86 -21.26
C LYS A 98 -3.99 6.35 -21.26
N LYS A 99 -3.55 7.06 -20.21
CA LYS A 99 -2.11 7.34 -20.07
C LYS A 99 -1.43 6.21 -19.29
N ASN A 100 -0.48 5.53 -19.93
CA ASN A 100 0.44 4.62 -19.25
C ASN A 100 1.08 5.37 -18.08
N VAL A 101 0.93 4.85 -16.86
CA VAL A 101 1.49 5.46 -15.66
C VAL A 101 2.87 4.87 -15.43
N GLY A 102 3.87 5.74 -15.37
CA GLY A 102 5.23 5.34 -15.06
C GLY A 102 6.21 6.49 -15.19
N PHE A 103 7.40 6.30 -14.68
CA PHE A 103 8.48 7.27 -14.74
C PHE A 103 9.84 6.59 -14.78
N THR A 104 10.81 7.31 -15.34
CA THR A 104 12.22 6.96 -15.27
C THR A 104 13.01 8.24 -15.01
N THR A 105 13.87 8.24 -13.99
CA THR A 105 14.69 9.40 -13.64
C THR A 105 16.13 9.00 -13.32
N ARG A 106 17.07 9.86 -13.74
CA ARG A 106 18.44 9.87 -13.24
C ARG A 106 18.43 10.45 -11.83
N LEU A 107 19.06 9.80 -10.85
CA LEU A 107 19.20 10.38 -9.51
C LEU A 107 20.21 11.52 -9.52
N GLY A 108 20.06 12.46 -8.60
CA GLY A 108 21.01 13.57 -8.43
C GLY A 108 22.31 13.10 -7.78
N SER A 109 23.43 13.52 -8.35
CA SER A 109 24.74 13.41 -7.69
C SER A 109 24.71 14.22 -6.40
N ALA A 110 24.66 13.55 -5.25
CA ALA A 110 24.51 14.20 -3.96
C ALA A 110 25.01 13.32 -2.81
N THR A 111 25.38 13.97 -1.70
CA THR A 111 25.66 13.30 -0.43
C THR A 111 24.49 13.49 0.52
N TYR A 112 23.85 12.38 0.89
CA TYR A 112 22.76 12.35 1.86
C TYR A 112 23.32 12.01 3.24
N ARG A 113 23.17 12.94 4.19
CA ARG A 113 23.70 12.83 5.56
C ARG A 113 22.67 12.33 6.58
N SER A 114 21.50 11.90 6.13
CA SER A 114 20.46 11.35 6.97
C SER A 114 19.77 10.18 6.27
N SER A 115 19.45 9.13 7.03
CA SER A 115 18.60 8.02 6.56
C SER A 115 17.14 8.46 6.35
N SER A 116 16.74 9.64 6.84
CA SER A 116 15.41 10.21 6.60
C SER A 116 15.32 11.04 5.32
N SER A 117 16.45 11.38 4.69
CA SER A 117 16.45 12.16 3.45
C SER A 117 15.76 11.42 2.31
N ILE A 118 14.93 12.13 1.56
CA ILE A 118 14.35 11.61 0.31
C ILE A 118 15.35 11.87 -0.82
N ILE A 119 15.68 10.83 -1.57
CA ILE A 119 16.64 10.91 -2.67
C ILE A 119 15.93 11.45 -3.91
N GLY A 120 16.46 12.54 -4.46
CA GLY A 120 15.86 13.25 -5.60
C GLY A 120 16.44 12.83 -6.95
N GLY A 121 15.61 12.96 -7.98
CA GLY A 121 15.97 12.89 -9.39
C GLY A 121 16.54 14.22 -9.89
N SER A 122 17.56 14.16 -10.73
CA SER A 122 18.16 15.32 -11.42
C SER A 122 17.63 15.52 -12.83
N LYS A 123 17.27 14.42 -13.51
CA LYS A 123 16.71 14.44 -14.88
C LYS A 123 15.61 13.39 -14.99
N ILE A 124 14.43 13.81 -15.42
CA ILE A 124 13.30 12.91 -15.67
C ILE A 124 13.27 12.60 -17.16
N PHE A 125 13.41 11.32 -17.52
CA PHE A 125 13.38 10.86 -18.92
C PHE A 125 11.97 10.52 -19.39
N TYR A 126 11.15 10.00 -18.47
CA TYR A 126 9.75 9.66 -18.71
C TYR A 126 8.94 9.95 -17.46
N ASN A 127 7.70 10.44 -17.63
CA ASN A 127 6.75 10.69 -16.54
C ASN A 127 5.30 10.57 -17.03
N GLY A 128 4.97 9.40 -17.59
CA GLY A 128 3.61 9.05 -17.97
C GLY A 128 2.66 9.13 -16.78
N GLY A 129 1.50 9.76 -16.98
CA GLY A 129 0.54 10.05 -15.90
C GLY A 129 0.97 11.18 -14.96
N ASN A 130 2.18 11.75 -15.12
CA ASN A 130 2.71 12.84 -14.30
C ASN A 130 2.66 12.56 -12.79
N ALA A 131 2.91 11.30 -12.41
CA ALA A 131 2.77 10.81 -11.05
C ALA A 131 4.05 10.94 -10.21
N TYR A 132 5.19 11.24 -10.83
CA TYR A 132 6.46 11.49 -10.14
C TYR A 132 6.80 12.99 -10.13
N ASN A 133 7.05 13.56 -8.95
CA ASN A 133 7.33 15.00 -8.79
C ASN A 133 8.82 15.37 -8.77
N GLY A 134 9.71 14.42 -9.08
CA GLY A 134 11.16 14.58 -8.96
C GLY A 134 11.76 13.95 -7.71
N THR A 135 10.96 13.62 -6.69
CA THR A 135 11.42 12.94 -5.47
C THR A 135 10.51 11.79 -5.04
N VAL A 136 9.20 11.95 -5.23
CA VAL A 136 8.17 11.04 -4.77
C VAL A 136 7.25 10.70 -5.94
N PHE A 137 6.97 9.41 -6.08
CA PHE A 137 5.87 8.90 -6.90
C PHE A 137 4.60 8.88 -6.06
N THR A 138 3.52 9.49 -6.53
CA THR A 138 2.20 9.45 -5.87
C THR A 138 1.23 8.69 -6.77
N CYS A 139 0.67 7.59 -6.26
CA CYS A 139 -0.20 6.70 -7.00
C CYS A 139 -1.46 7.42 -7.52
N PRO A 140 -1.66 7.54 -8.85
CA PRO A 140 -2.82 8.23 -9.40
C PRO A 140 -4.05 7.31 -9.54
N SER A 141 -3.86 5.99 -9.54
CA SER A 141 -4.92 5.00 -9.74
C SER A 141 -4.53 3.66 -9.12
N PRO A 142 -5.44 2.92 -8.46
CA PRO A 142 -5.07 1.66 -7.85
C PRO A 142 -4.55 0.64 -8.87
N GLY A 143 -3.67 -0.24 -8.41
CA GLY A 143 -3.15 -1.33 -9.23
C GLY A 143 -1.81 -1.85 -8.77
N LEU A 144 -1.24 -2.75 -9.58
CA LEU A 144 0.06 -3.34 -9.38
C LEU A 144 1.14 -2.47 -10.03
N TYR A 145 2.17 -2.13 -9.26
CA TYR A 145 3.30 -1.33 -9.72
C TYR A 145 4.62 -2.06 -9.53
N LEU A 146 5.52 -1.93 -10.49
CA LEU A 146 6.91 -2.36 -10.39
C LEU A 146 7.79 -1.12 -10.22
N PHE A 147 8.57 -1.11 -9.15
CA PHE A 147 9.65 -0.14 -8.93
C PHE A 147 11.00 -0.83 -9.03
N TYR A 148 11.96 -0.15 -9.63
CA TYR A 148 13.34 -0.60 -9.76
C TYR A 148 14.29 0.56 -9.51
N VAL A 149 15.31 0.32 -8.71
CA VAL A 149 16.41 1.26 -8.49
C VAL A 149 17.73 0.57 -8.76
N SER A 150 18.62 1.28 -9.45
CA SER A 150 20.04 0.97 -9.58
C SER A 150 20.81 2.15 -8.99
N VAL A 151 21.65 1.89 -7.99
CA VAL A 151 22.48 2.90 -7.33
C VAL A 151 23.95 2.61 -7.57
N MET A 152 24.67 3.65 -7.96
CA MET A 152 26.13 3.69 -8.00
C MET A 152 26.61 4.56 -6.84
N THR A 153 27.48 4.00 -5.99
CA THR A 153 27.97 4.68 -4.79
C THR A 153 29.42 4.31 -4.48
N ASN A 154 30.18 5.26 -3.93
CA ASN A 154 31.48 5.02 -3.30
C ASN A 154 31.37 5.02 -1.76
N THR A 155 30.17 4.80 -1.22
CA THR A 155 29.97 4.68 0.22
C THR A 155 30.05 3.21 0.64
N ARG A 156 30.91 2.91 1.61
CA ARG A 156 31.01 1.59 2.24
C ARG A 156 29.79 1.32 3.11
N ASN A 157 29.38 0.05 3.21
CA ASN A 157 28.38 -0.41 4.19
C ASN A 157 27.07 0.40 4.11
N SER A 158 26.60 0.68 2.90
CA SER A 158 25.46 1.55 2.66
C SER A 158 24.56 1.00 1.55
N GLY A 159 23.58 1.79 1.12
CA GLY A 159 22.62 1.36 0.12
C GLY A 159 21.42 2.29 0.02
N ILE A 160 20.51 1.96 -0.89
CA ILE A 160 19.23 2.66 -1.07
C ILE A 160 18.09 1.71 -0.72
N ARG A 161 17.07 2.25 -0.06
CA ARG A 161 15.81 1.57 0.24
C ARG A 161 14.69 2.14 -0.61
N ILE A 162 13.82 1.28 -1.12
CA ILE A 162 12.51 1.68 -1.65
C ILE A 162 11.52 1.69 -0.48
N TYR A 163 10.80 2.79 -0.32
CA TYR A 163 9.73 2.95 0.67
C TYR A 163 8.37 3.08 0.00
N LYS A 164 7.35 2.47 0.59
CA LYS A 164 5.94 2.80 0.38
C LYS A 164 5.42 3.47 1.66
N ASN A 165 5.05 4.73 1.60
CA ASN A 165 4.63 5.52 2.77
C ASN A 165 5.69 5.40 3.89
N SER A 166 5.33 4.82 5.04
CA SER A 166 6.23 4.57 6.17
C SER A 166 6.95 3.21 6.13
N GLN A 167 6.56 2.32 5.22
CA GLN A 167 7.06 0.94 5.14
C GLN A 167 8.26 0.83 4.17
N GLN A 168 9.35 0.24 4.66
CA GLN A 168 10.45 -0.18 3.79
C GLN A 168 10.04 -1.43 3.00
N LEU A 169 10.21 -1.40 1.68
CA LEU A 169 9.95 -2.54 0.81
C LEU A 169 11.21 -3.37 0.59
N THR A 170 12.28 -2.75 0.08
CA THR A 170 13.52 -3.45 -0.31
C THR A 170 14.76 -2.60 -0.04
N LEU A 171 15.93 -3.24 -0.15
CA LEU A 171 17.25 -2.64 0.06
C LEU A 171 18.20 -3.08 -1.07
N ALA A 172 18.76 -2.13 -1.80
CA ALA A 172 19.92 -2.31 -2.64
C ALA A 172 21.19 -2.03 -1.81
N TRP A 173 21.86 -3.09 -1.37
CA TRP A 173 23.04 -3.02 -0.51
C TRP A 173 24.34 -2.92 -1.33
N SER A 174 25.16 -1.88 -1.10
CA SER A 174 26.41 -1.64 -1.83
C SER A 174 27.60 -2.48 -1.35
N GLY A 175 27.42 -3.33 -0.33
CA GLY A 175 28.48 -4.19 0.20
C GLY A 175 29.36 -3.52 1.25
N MET A 176 30.22 -4.33 1.89
CA MET A 176 31.12 -3.91 2.98
C MET A 176 32.57 -3.68 2.52
N GLY A 177 32.89 -4.03 1.26
CA GLY A 177 34.23 -3.94 0.72
C GLY A 177 34.72 -2.51 0.47
N SER A 178 35.94 -2.39 -0.08
CA SER A 178 36.49 -1.11 -0.50
C SER A 178 35.59 -0.42 -1.54
N PRO A 179 35.36 0.89 -1.43
CA PRO A 179 34.38 1.62 -2.22
C PRO A 179 34.98 1.94 -3.58
N GLN A 180 34.94 0.98 -4.50
CA GLN A 180 35.33 1.17 -5.89
C GLN A 180 34.07 1.31 -6.76
N TYR A 181 33.26 2.35 -6.50
CA TYR A 181 32.01 2.60 -7.22
C TYR A 181 31.11 1.35 -7.30
N ASN A 182 30.68 0.87 -6.14
CA ASN A 182 29.84 -0.31 -6.07
C ASN A 182 28.46 0.02 -6.64
N GLY A 183 28.01 -0.84 -7.56
CA GLY A 183 26.65 -0.87 -8.06
C GLY A 183 25.78 -1.80 -7.22
N ALA A 184 24.61 -1.32 -6.81
CA ALA A 184 23.60 -2.15 -6.17
C ALA A 184 22.23 -1.87 -6.76
N SER A 185 21.42 -2.91 -6.94
CA SER A 185 20.08 -2.76 -7.49
C SER A 185 19.07 -3.57 -6.69
N THR A 186 17.83 -3.10 -6.69
CA THR A 186 16.70 -3.85 -6.14
C THR A 186 15.40 -3.43 -6.84
N SER A 187 14.38 -4.27 -6.72
CA SER A 187 13.05 -4.00 -7.24
C SER A 187 11.98 -4.32 -6.21
N ALA A 188 10.80 -3.74 -6.37
CA ALA A 188 9.63 -4.05 -5.58
C ALA A 188 8.40 -4.08 -6.47
N VAL A 189 7.67 -5.19 -6.46
CA VAL A 189 6.31 -5.26 -7.01
C VAL A 189 5.35 -5.07 -5.86
N VAL A 190 4.48 -4.07 -5.93
CA VAL A 190 3.61 -3.69 -4.82
C VAL A 190 2.27 -3.19 -5.35
N TRP A 191 1.19 -3.56 -4.66
CA TRP A 191 -0.12 -2.97 -4.88
C TRP A 191 -0.19 -1.59 -4.22
N LEU A 192 -0.66 -0.60 -4.96
CA LEU A 192 -0.85 0.76 -4.50
C LEU A 192 -2.31 1.17 -4.59
N ASP A 193 -2.78 1.91 -3.60
CA ASP A 193 -4.05 2.63 -3.63
C ASP A 193 -3.82 4.10 -4.01
N VAL A 194 -4.88 4.82 -4.40
CA VAL A 194 -4.76 6.24 -4.77
C VAL A 194 -4.15 7.03 -3.62
N GLY A 195 -3.11 7.81 -3.92
CA GLY A 195 -2.41 8.64 -2.94
C GLY A 195 -1.26 7.95 -2.21
N ASP A 196 -1.08 6.63 -2.35
CA ASP A 196 0.11 5.95 -1.84
C ASP A 196 1.37 6.55 -2.45
N GLN A 197 2.38 6.76 -1.61
CA GLN A 197 3.64 7.38 -2.00
C GLN A 197 4.77 6.36 -2.04
N VAL A 198 5.56 6.39 -3.11
CA VAL A 198 6.77 5.58 -3.25
C VAL A 198 7.98 6.48 -3.49
N PHE A 199 9.04 6.27 -2.71
CA PHE A 199 10.24 7.10 -2.77
C PHE A 199 11.47 6.35 -2.24
N LEU A 200 12.64 6.96 -2.40
CA LEU A 200 13.92 6.38 -2.03
C LEU A 200 14.50 7.04 -0.79
N ARG A 201 15.15 6.24 0.07
CA ARG A 201 15.91 6.73 1.22
C ARG A 201 17.26 6.01 1.35
N PRO A 202 18.28 6.66 1.93
CA PRO A 202 19.52 5.98 2.30
C PRO A 202 19.27 4.89 3.35
N TYR A 203 20.06 3.80 3.29
CA TYR A 203 20.08 2.78 4.34
C TYR A 203 20.51 3.35 5.70
N GLY A 204 21.52 4.21 5.67
CA GLY A 204 22.14 4.83 6.84
C GLY A 204 22.71 6.20 6.49
N SER A 205 23.52 6.76 7.38
CA SER A 205 24.24 8.01 7.12
C SER A 205 25.76 7.75 7.13
N SER A 206 26.53 8.27 6.16
CA SER A 206 26.11 8.99 4.95
C SER A 206 25.81 8.04 3.78
N LEU A 207 25.23 8.55 2.69
CA LEU A 207 25.20 7.90 1.38
C LEU A 207 25.56 8.91 0.28
N VAL A 208 26.58 8.60 -0.51
CA VAL A 208 26.90 9.29 -1.76
C VAL A 208 26.17 8.58 -2.90
N VAL A 209 25.28 9.29 -3.58
CA VAL A 209 24.64 8.82 -4.81
C VAL A 209 25.34 9.50 -5.98
N THR A 210 25.80 8.73 -6.96
CA THR A 210 26.36 9.31 -8.19
C THR A 210 25.28 9.42 -9.27
N GLY A 211 25.52 10.29 -10.24
CA GLY A 211 24.62 10.50 -11.37
C GLY A 211 24.34 9.24 -12.19
N GLU A 212 25.18 8.20 -12.15
CA GLU A 212 24.89 6.97 -12.90
C GLU A 212 23.76 6.11 -12.29
N SER A 213 23.17 6.58 -11.18
CA SER A 213 22.04 5.92 -10.53
C SER A 213 20.70 6.27 -11.20
N VAL A 214 19.80 5.29 -11.26
CA VAL A 214 18.49 5.41 -11.94
C VAL A 214 17.38 4.88 -11.04
N PHE A 215 16.24 5.56 -11.05
CA PHE A 215 15.00 5.10 -10.42
C PHE A 215 13.86 5.08 -11.44
N THR A 216 13.17 3.95 -11.47
CA THR A 216 12.09 3.67 -12.42
C THR A 216 10.89 3.11 -11.68
N GLY A 217 9.70 3.49 -12.11
CA GLY A 217 8.44 2.90 -11.65
C GLY A 217 7.43 2.83 -12.79
N VAL A 218 6.67 1.75 -12.87
CA VAL A 218 5.64 1.58 -13.92
C VAL A 218 4.44 0.83 -13.38
N LYS A 219 3.24 1.23 -13.82
CA LYS A 219 2.02 0.47 -13.60
C LYS A 219 1.98 -0.74 -14.52
N VAL A 220 1.68 -1.91 -13.96
CA VAL A 220 1.68 -3.18 -14.69
C VAL A 220 0.30 -3.55 -15.23
N ASN A 221 -0.79 -3.09 -14.59
CA ASN A 221 -2.17 -3.42 -14.98
C ASN A 221 -3.19 -2.28 -14.82
#